data_AF-A0A3A4W4H5-F1
#
_entry.id   AF-A0A3A4W4H5-F1
#
_cell.length_a   1.000
_cell.length_b   1.000
_cell.length_c   1.000
_cell.angle_alpha   90.00
_cell.angle_beta   90.00
_cell.angle_gamma   90.00
#
_symmetry.space_group_name_H-M   'P 1'
#
loop_
_entity.id
_entity.type
_entity.pdbx_description
1 polymer ?
#
loop_
_entity_poly.entity_id
_entity_poly.type
_entity_poly.pdbx_seq_one_letter_code
_entity_poly.pdbx_strand_id
1 'polypeptide(L)'
;MGIAVLALLSPIGLILPAWLRAGAAWGEWSSDELRGLVGYVPRGLGRLEGVWRSLLPDYTVPGLGGPLGEQLGYVISAFVGVGIVVGLTWLLGRALAKKERRRDS
;
A
#
# COMPACT_ATOMS: atom_id res chain seq x y z
N MET A 1 19.11 0.92 -11.12
CA MET A 1 18.43 1.79 -12.12
C MET A 1 16.94 1.47 -12.22
N GLY A 2 16.52 0.24 -12.56
CA GLY A 2 15.09 -0.09 -12.73
C GLY A 2 14.16 0.23 -11.53
N ILE A 3 14.60 -0.05 -10.30
CA ILE A 3 13.80 0.22 -9.09
C ILE A 3 13.54 1.72 -8.88
N ALA A 4 14.51 2.58 -9.20
CA ALA A 4 14.34 4.03 -9.06
C ALA A 4 13.30 4.57 -10.07
N VAL A 5 13.29 4.03 -11.29
CA VAL A 5 12.29 4.36 -12.31
C VAL A 5 10.90 3.91 -11.86
N LEU A 6 10.77 2.69 -11.31
CA LEU A 6 9.51 2.20 -10.76
C LEU A 6 9.01 3.03 -9.56
N ALA A 7 9.92 3.47 -8.69
CA ALA A 7 9.57 4.34 -7.57
C ALA A 7 9.06 5.70 -8.04
N LEU A 8 9.65 6.27 -9.10
CA LEU A 8 9.22 7.53 -9.70
C LEU A 8 7.88 7.40 -10.43
N LEU A 9 7.62 6.23 -11.04
CA LEU A 9 6.36 5.92 -11.74
C LEU A 9 5.22 5.53 -10.77
N SER A 10 5.53 5.06 -9.56
CA SER A 10 4.54 4.67 -8.54
C SER A 10 3.43 5.70 -8.30
N PRO A 11 3.70 7.03 -8.17
CA PRO A 11 2.64 8.02 -7.98
C PRO A 11 1.69 8.14 -9.18
N ILE A 12 2.07 7.71 -10.38
CA ILE A 12 1.19 7.73 -11.56
C ILE A 12 -0.03 6.82 -11.35
N GLY A 13 0.14 5.68 -10.68
CA GLY A 13 -0.97 4.76 -10.38
C GLY A 13 -2.05 5.35 -9.45
N LEU A 14 -1.74 6.44 -8.73
CA LEU A 14 -2.67 7.19 -7.90
C LEU A 14 -3.22 8.43 -8.64
N ILE A 15 -2.35 9.16 -9.34
CA ILE A 15 -2.69 10.43 -9.98
C ILE A 15 -3.55 10.21 -11.23
N LEU A 16 -3.22 9.23 -12.07
CA LEU A 16 -3.89 9.03 -13.36
C LEU A 16 -5.37 8.65 -13.17
N PRO A 17 -5.74 7.69 -12.29
CA PRO A 17 -7.14 7.36 -12.03
C PRO A 17 -7.91 8.52 -11.42
N ALA A 18 -7.30 9.29 -10.51
CA ALA A 18 -7.90 10.49 -9.93
C ALA A 18 -8.17 11.57 -10.98
N TRP A 19 -7.25 11.79 -11.92
CA TRP A 19 -7.38 12.81 -12.96
C TRP A 19 -8.39 12.41 -14.04
N LEU A 20 -8.39 11.14 -14.45
CA LEU A 20 -9.31 10.59 -15.45
C LEU A 20 -10.69 10.21 -14.88
N ARG A 21 -10.90 10.37 -13.56
CA ARG A 21 -12.10 9.92 -12.84
C ARG A 21 -12.40 8.45 -13.12
N ALA A 22 -11.36 7.64 -13.27
CA ALA A 22 -11.43 6.25 -13.71
C ALA A 22 -11.74 5.27 -12.56
N GLY A 23 -12.04 5.78 -11.36
CA GLY A 23 -12.30 4.97 -10.16
C GLY A 23 -11.06 4.83 -9.29
N ALA A 24 -10.96 3.69 -8.59
CA ALA A 24 -9.92 3.41 -7.61
C ALA A 24 -8.49 3.41 -8.19
N ALA A 25 -7.52 3.56 -7.28
CA ALA A 25 -6.10 3.45 -7.56
C ALA A 25 -5.76 2.08 -8.17
N TRP A 26 -4.70 2.05 -8.98
CA TRP A 26 -4.27 0.79 -9.57
C TRP A 26 -3.83 -0.21 -8.48
N GLY A 27 -4.57 -1.32 -8.38
CA GLY A 27 -4.35 -2.36 -7.38
C GLY A 27 -5.37 -2.36 -6.23
N GLU A 28 -6.26 -1.38 -6.17
CA GLU A 28 -7.27 -1.24 -5.11
C GLU A 28 -8.71 -1.40 -5.62
N TRP A 29 -8.88 -1.95 -6.81
CA TRP A 29 -10.19 -2.20 -7.38
C TRP A 29 -10.99 -3.22 -6.57
N SER A 30 -12.27 -2.91 -6.34
CA SER A 30 -13.25 -3.88 -5.84
C SER A 30 -13.65 -4.87 -6.94
N SER A 31 -14.28 -5.98 -6.58
CA SER A 31 -14.78 -6.94 -7.57
C SER A 31 -15.84 -6.33 -8.48
N ASP A 32 -16.67 -5.43 -7.97
CA ASP A 32 -17.67 -4.71 -8.74
C ASP A 32 -17.02 -3.75 -9.76
N GLU A 33 -15.96 -3.02 -9.37
CA GLU A 33 -15.20 -2.17 -10.28
C GLU A 33 -14.48 -2.99 -11.36
N LEU A 34 -13.85 -4.10 -10.99
CA LEU A 34 -13.21 -5.02 -11.93
C LEU A 34 -14.23 -5.62 -12.91
N ARG A 35 -15.44 -5.92 -12.46
CA ARG A 35 -16.53 -6.37 -13.32
C ARG A 35 -16.97 -5.28 -14.30
N GLY A 36 -17.00 -4.02 -13.86
CA GLY A 36 -17.29 -2.88 -14.73
C GLY A 36 -16.20 -2.61 -15.77
N LEU A 37 -14.92 -2.79 -15.41
CA LEU A 37 -13.76 -2.56 -16.27
C LEU A 37 -13.53 -3.69 -17.29
N VAL A 38 -13.63 -4.95 -16.85
CA VAL A 38 -13.21 -6.13 -17.62
C VAL A 38 -14.38 -7.05 -17.98
N GLY A 39 -15.57 -6.80 -17.44
CA GLY A 39 -16.80 -7.56 -17.74
C GLY A 39 -16.99 -8.83 -16.92
N TYR A 40 -16.01 -9.25 -16.11
CA TYR A 40 -16.10 -10.43 -15.25
C TYR A 40 -15.24 -10.30 -14.00
N VAL A 41 -15.58 -11.08 -12.96
CA VAL A 41 -14.79 -11.17 -11.71
C VAL A 41 -14.00 -12.48 -11.71
N PRO A 42 -12.67 -12.43 -11.57
CA PRO A 42 -11.87 -13.64 -11.38
C PRO A 42 -12.31 -14.40 -10.12
N ARG A 43 -12.55 -15.72 -10.23
CA ARG A 43 -13.05 -16.55 -9.11
C ARG A 43 -12.19 -16.49 -7.85
N GLY A 44 -10.88 -16.30 -8.00
CA GLY A 44 -9.96 -16.14 -6.87
C GLY A 44 -10.21 -14.84 -6.10
N LEU A 45 -10.49 -13.75 -6.82
CA LEU A 45 -10.73 -12.43 -6.22
C LEU A 45 -12.04 -12.41 -5.41
N GLY A 46 -13.11 -12.97 -5.96
CA GLY A 46 -14.41 -13.06 -5.27
C GLY A 46 -14.38 -13.91 -4.00
N ARG A 47 -13.39 -14.80 -3.83
CA ARG A 47 -13.18 -15.53 -2.57
C ARG A 47 -12.40 -14.74 -1.52
N LEU A 48 -11.57 -13.79 -1.96
CA LEU A 48 -10.65 -13.03 -1.09
C LEU A 48 -11.26 -11.72 -0.59
N GLU A 49 -12.24 -11.17 -1.30
CA GLU A 49 -12.85 -9.87 -1.03
C GLU A 49 -13.48 -9.76 0.37
N GLY A 50 -13.95 -10.86 0.95
CA GLY A 50 -14.51 -10.91 2.30
C GLY A 50 -13.54 -11.36 3.40
N VAL A 51 -12.33 -11.79 3.05
CA VAL A 51 -11.37 -12.40 4.01
C VAL A 51 -10.61 -11.34 4.80
N TRP A 52 -10.43 -10.15 4.24
CA TRP A 52 -9.69 -9.06 4.86
C TRP A 52 -10.49 -7.77 4.82
N ARG A 53 -10.75 -7.17 5.98
CA ARG A 53 -11.25 -5.79 6.10
C ARG A 53 -10.07 -4.89 6.39
N SER A 54 -9.82 -3.92 5.50
CA SER A 54 -8.79 -2.90 5.71
C SER A 54 -9.07 -2.14 7.00
N LEU A 55 -8.02 -1.92 7.80
CA LEU A 55 -8.07 -1.12 9.02
C LEU A 55 -8.32 0.37 8.72
N LEU A 56 -8.01 0.82 7.51
CA LEU A 56 -8.23 2.19 7.02
C LEU A 56 -8.81 2.11 5.60
N PRO A 57 -10.15 2.11 5.45
CA PRO A 57 -10.79 2.22 4.15
C PRO A 57 -10.41 3.55 3.49
N ASP A 58 -10.01 3.51 2.23
CA ASP A 58 -9.65 4.68 1.42
C ASP A 58 -8.56 5.57 2.04
N TYR A 59 -7.75 5.00 2.95
CA TYR A 59 -6.69 5.69 3.69
C TYR A 59 -7.18 6.96 4.41
N THR A 60 -8.47 6.99 4.74
CA THR A 60 -9.09 8.11 5.45
C THR A 60 -8.55 8.18 6.86
N VAL A 61 -7.83 9.26 7.16
CA VAL A 61 -7.37 9.54 8.52
C VAL A 61 -8.48 10.30 9.24
N PRO A 62 -8.96 9.80 10.41
CA PRO A 62 -9.98 10.50 11.18
C PRO A 62 -9.54 11.94 11.49
N GLY A 63 -10.26 12.93 10.95
CA GLY A 63 -9.96 14.36 11.12
C GLY A 63 -9.38 15.08 9.90
N LEU A 64 -8.98 14.36 8.84
CA LEU A 64 -8.56 14.92 7.54
C LEU A 64 -9.56 14.51 6.46
N GLY A 65 -10.76 15.12 6.48
CA GLY A 65 -11.81 14.85 5.49
C GLY A 65 -11.62 15.64 4.19
N GLY A 66 -11.83 14.99 3.04
CA GLY A 66 -11.85 15.59 1.70
C GLY A 66 -10.80 15.00 0.74
N PRO A 67 -10.88 15.32 -0.58
CA PRO A 67 -10.01 14.74 -1.61
C PRO A 67 -8.51 14.95 -1.37
N LEU A 68 -8.15 16.06 -0.72
CA LEU A 68 -6.78 16.36 -0.30
C LEU A 68 -6.36 15.55 0.93
N GLY A 69 -7.29 15.24 1.84
CA GLY A 69 -7.05 14.44 3.03
C GLY A 69 -6.78 12.97 2.70
N GLU A 70 -7.51 12.41 1.74
CA GLU A 70 -7.29 11.05 1.22
C GLU A 70 -5.91 10.90 0.58
N GLN A 71 -5.52 11.83 -0.31
CA GLN A 71 -4.18 11.82 -0.94
C GLN A 71 -3.04 11.97 0.09
N LEU A 72 -3.21 12.82 1.09
CA LEU A 72 -2.25 12.93 2.19
C LEU A 72 -2.22 11.67 3.05
N GLY A 73 -3.37 11.03 3.27
CA GLY A 73 -3.49 9.74 3.94
C GLY A 73 -2.65 8.65 3.29
N TYR A 74 -2.67 8.56 1.95
CA TYR A 74 -1.80 7.66 1.19
C TYR A 74 -0.31 7.95 1.43
N VAL A 75 0.11 9.21 1.29
CA VAL A 75 1.52 9.58 1.43
C VAL A 75 2.02 9.33 2.84
N ILE A 76 1.24 9.72 3.85
CA ILE A 76 1.56 9.49 5.27
C ILE A 76 1.64 7.98 5.55
N SER A 77 0.66 7.20 5.08
CA SER A 77 0.66 5.74 5.26
C SER A 77 1.87 5.08 4.61
N ALA A 78 2.29 5.56 3.43
CA ALA A 78 3.50 5.08 2.78
C ALA A 78 4.75 5.35 3.63
N PHE A 79 4.92 6.56 4.17
CA PHE A 79 6.04 6.88 5.06
C PHE A 79 6.02 6.06 6.36
N VAL A 80 4.84 5.89 6.96
CA VAL A 80 4.66 5.07 8.17
C VAL A 80 5.03 3.61 7.88
N GLY A 81 4.53 3.05 6.78
CA GLY A 81 4.85 1.68 6.35
C GLY A 81 6.35 1.48 6.13
N VAL A 82 7.00 2.40 5.40
CA VAL A 82 8.46 2.37 5.20
C VAL A 82 9.20 2.47 6.54
N GLY A 83 8.78 3.36 7.43
CA GLY A 83 9.37 3.52 8.76
C GLY A 83 9.29 2.24 9.59
N ILE A 84 8.15 1.55 9.57
CA ILE A 84 7.96 0.26 10.27
C ILE A 84 8.89 -0.82 9.68
N VAL A 85 8.96 -0.95 8.35
CA VAL A 85 9.81 -1.96 7.70
C VAL A 85 11.29 -1.69 7.98
N VAL A 86 11.75 -0.45 7.89
CA VAL A 86 13.14 -0.06 8.20
C VAL A 86 13.43 -0.31 9.68
N GLY A 87 12.53 0.09 10.58
CA GLY A 87 12.68 -0.13 12.01
C GLY A 87 12.79 -1.61 12.36
N LEU A 88 11.92 -2.46 11.79
CA LEU A 88 11.93 -3.91 12.00
C LEU A 88 13.19 -4.57 11.45
N THR A 89 13.60 -4.24 10.22
CA THR A 89 14.81 -4.81 9.62
C THR A 89 16.07 -4.39 10.38
N TRP A 90 16.13 -3.14 10.85
CA TRP A 90 17.22 -2.67 11.70
C TRP A 90 17.25 -3.38 13.06
N LEU A 91 16.11 -3.53 13.72
CA LEU A 91 15.98 -4.27 14.99
C LEU A 91 16.43 -5.73 14.83
N LEU A 92 15.96 -6.41 13.79
CA LEU A 92 16.33 -7.78 13.47
C LEU A 92 17.84 -7.89 13.19
N GLY A 93 18.39 -6.99 12.37
CA GLY A 93 19.83 -6.94 12.12
C GLY A 93 20.65 -6.74 13.39
N ARG A 94 20.20 -5.84 14.28
CA ARG A 94 20.86 -5.59 15.57
C ARG A 94 20.78 -6.79 16.51
N ALA A 95 19.64 -7.49 16.52
CA ALA A 95 19.45 -8.70 17.30
C ALA A 95 20.34 -9.85 16.81
N LEU A 96 20.45 -10.05 15.49
CA LEU A 96 21.35 -11.04 14.89
C LEU A 96 22.82 -10.72 15.16
N ALA A 97 23.25 -9.48 14.91
CA ALA A 97 24.64 -9.06 15.14
C ALA A 97 25.04 -9.18 16.62
N LYS A 98 24.11 -8.91 17.55
CA LYS A 98 24.33 -9.10 18.99
C LYS A 98 24.42 -10.57 19.40
N LYS A 99 23.71 -11.47 18.70
CA LYS A 99 23.74 -12.91 18.92
C LYS A 99 25.07 -13.53 18.47
N GLU A 100 25.60 -13.06 17.34
CA GLU A 100 26.89 -13.51 16.79
C GLU A 100 28.04 -13.14 17.73
N ARG A 101 28.07 -11.90 18.21
CA ARG A 101 29.08 -11.41 19.17
C ARG A 101 29.07 -12.14 20.53
N ARG A 102 27.97 -12.77 20.91
CA ARG A 102 27.85 -13.58 22.14
C ARG A 102 28.25 -15.05 21.94
N ARG A 103 28.37 -15.51 20.70
CA ARG A 103 28.75 -16.89 20.36
C ARG A 103 30.27 -17.05 20.25
N ASP A 104 30.97 -15.95 19.95
CA ASP A 104 32.44 -15.90 19.81
C ASP A 104 33.17 -15.42 21.08
N SER A 105 32.47 -15.31 22.23
CA SER A 105 33.03 -14.97 23.56
C SER A 105 32.75 -16.08 24.56
#